data_AF-A0AAQ3RS53-F1
#
_entry.id   AF-A0AAQ3RS53-F1
#
_cell.length_a   1.000
_cell.length_b   1.000
_cell.length_c   1.000
_cell.angle_alpha   90.00
_cell.angle_beta   90.00
_cell.angle_gamma   90.00
#
_symmetry.space_group_name_H-M   'P 1'
#
loop_
_entity.id
_entity.type
_entity.pdbx_description
1 polymer ?
#
loop_
_entity_poly.entity_id
_entity_poly.type
_entity_poly.pdbx_seq_one_letter_code
_entity_poly.pdbx_strand_id
1 'polypeptide(L)'
;MAGPGDPKKSEWIERIKSEGSIPLLDLNNCSNGWASPPGAAFKVRGPEYFKTKVKIPAGDYLLKPIGLDWIKSSVKMGEILKHSNSRVRKVIDNEFPAGDKPFVW
;
A
#
# COMPACT_ATOMS: atom_id res chain seq x y z
N MET A 1 -5.60 19.76 -6.08
CA MET A 1 -6.46 18.66 -5.61
C MET A 1 -7.35 18.21 -6.78
N ALA A 2 -6.92 17.24 -7.57
CA ALA A 2 -7.73 16.76 -8.71
C ALA A 2 -8.80 15.78 -8.24
N GLY A 3 -10.05 16.03 -8.68
CA GLY A 3 -11.25 15.31 -8.28
C GLY A 3 -11.33 13.86 -8.77
N PRO A 4 -12.38 13.13 -8.35
CA PRO A 4 -12.61 11.75 -8.73
C PRO A 4 -13.04 11.70 -10.19
N GLY A 5 -12.10 11.41 -11.09
CA GLY A 5 -12.37 11.38 -12.54
C GLY A 5 -11.19 11.75 -13.42
N ASP A 6 -10.03 12.07 -12.86
CA ASP A 6 -8.84 12.40 -13.65
C ASP A 6 -8.23 11.12 -14.25
N PRO A 7 -8.37 10.87 -15.58
CA PRO A 7 -8.02 9.58 -16.18
C PRO A 7 -6.53 9.25 -16.08
N LYS A 8 -5.68 10.29 -15.97
CA LYS A 8 -4.25 10.14 -15.70
C LYS A 8 -3.98 9.57 -14.31
N LYS A 9 -4.78 9.93 -13.30
CA LYS A 9 -4.64 9.41 -11.93
C LYS A 9 -4.92 7.92 -11.85
N SER A 10 -5.89 7.43 -12.63
CA SER A 10 -6.16 6.00 -12.73
C SER A 10 -5.04 5.24 -13.44
N GLU A 11 -4.45 5.79 -14.50
CA GLU A 11 -3.48 5.06 -15.33
C GLU A 11 -2.22 4.63 -14.56
N TRP A 12 -1.55 5.57 -13.85
CA TRP A 12 -0.32 5.22 -13.13
C TRP A 12 -0.58 4.31 -11.92
N ILE A 13 -1.78 4.40 -11.31
CA ILE A 13 -2.21 3.51 -10.23
C ILE A 13 -2.44 2.10 -10.77
N GLU A 14 -3.09 1.95 -11.91
CA GLU A 14 -3.27 0.63 -12.51
C GLU A 14 -1.93 0.05 -12.98
N ARG A 15 -1.03 0.89 -13.51
CA ARG A 15 0.34 0.50 -13.83
C ARG A 15 1.08 -0.02 -12.61
N ILE A 16 1.05 0.69 -11.47
CA ILE A 16 1.81 0.26 -10.29
C ILE A 16 1.25 -1.02 -9.64
N LYS A 17 -0.07 -1.27 -9.75
CA LYS A 17 -0.72 -2.50 -9.26
C LYS A 17 -0.44 -3.72 -10.13
N SER A 18 -0.41 -3.53 -11.46
CA SER A 18 -0.27 -4.61 -12.45
C SER A 18 1.18 -5.00 -12.70
N GLU A 19 2.09 -4.04 -12.63
CA GLU A 19 3.52 -4.31 -12.73
C GLU A 19 4.07 -4.86 -11.40
N GLY A 20 5.22 -5.51 -11.46
CA GLY A 20 5.94 -6.04 -10.30
C GLY A 20 5.97 -7.56 -10.23
N SER A 21 6.85 -8.09 -9.38
CA SER A 21 7.04 -9.54 -9.27
C SER A 21 5.97 -10.25 -8.44
N ILE A 22 5.16 -9.52 -7.67
CA ILE A 22 4.07 -10.05 -6.85
C ILE A 22 2.76 -9.40 -7.33
N PRO A 23 1.82 -10.16 -7.91
CA PRO A 23 0.60 -9.61 -8.49
C PRO A 23 -0.40 -9.20 -7.42
N LEU A 24 -1.18 -8.15 -7.70
CA LEU A 24 -2.39 -7.82 -6.93
C LEU A 24 -3.49 -8.83 -7.28
N LEU A 25 -3.98 -9.58 -6.29
CA LEU A 25 -4.99 -10.62 -6.47
C LEU A 25 -6.23 -10.39 -5.60
N ASP A 26 -7.32 -11.09 -5.91
CA ASP A 26 -8.48 -11.16 -5.03
C ASP A 26 -8.12 -11.88 -3.72
N LEU A 27 -8.65 -11.40 -2.61
CA LEU A 27 -8.34 -11.93 -1.28
C LEU A 27 -8.63 -13.44 -1.16
N ASN A 28 -9.70 -13.93 -1.77
CA ASN A 28 -10.10 -15.34 -1.71
C ASN A 28 -9.31 -16.23 -2.67
N ASN A 29 -8.52 -15.63 -3.57
CA ASN A 29 -7.70 -16.32 -4.55
C ASN A 29 -6.26 -15.78 -4.58
N CYS A 30 -5.73 -15.38 -3.41
CA CYS A 30 -4.44 -14.71 -3.27
C CYS A 30 -3.28 -15.71 -3.03
N SER A 31 -3.10 -16.69 -3.91
CA SER A 31 -1.92 -17.57 -3.85
C SER A 31 -0.69 -16.84 -4.40
N ASN A 32 0.32 -16.61 -3.57
CA ASN A 32 1.58 -15.91 -3.93
C ASN A 32 1.41 -14.47 -4.48
N GLY A 33 0.30 -13.81 -4.15
CA GLY A 33 0.03 -12.40 -4.50
C GLY A 33 -0.04 -11.50 -3.28
N TRP A 34 -0.47 -10.26 -3.50
CA TRP A 34 -0.84 -9.33 -2.44
C TRP A 34 -2.27 -8.86 -2.60
N ALA A 35 -2.92 -8.54 -1.48
CA ALA A 35 -4.27 -8.01 -1.41
C ALA A 35 -4.40 -7.14 -0.15
N SER A 36 -5.46 -6.32 -0.10
CA SER A 36 -5.79 -5.64 1.16
C SER A 36 -6.41 -6.66 2.12
N PRO A 37 -5.85 -6.86 3.33
CA PRO A 37 -6.45 -7.77 4.31
C PRO A 37 -7.82 -7.25 4.76
N PRO A 38 -8.77 -8.11 5.20
CA PRO A 38 -10.00 -7.66 5.83
C PRO A 38 -9.69 -6.77 7.04
N GLY A 39 -10.41 -5.66 7.22
CA GLY A 39 -10.21 -4.78 8.38
C GLY A 39 -10.36 -5.53 9.70
N ALA A 40 -11.38 -6.38 9.78
CA ALA A 40 -11.65 -7.23 10.94
C ALA A 40 -10.55 -8.26 11.27
N ALA A 41 -9.56 -8.47 10.39
CA ALA A 41 -8.40 -9.31 10.67
C ALA A 41 -7.51 -8.72 11.78
N PHE A 42 -7.54 -7.40 11.97
CA PHE A 42 -6.79 -6.74 13.02
C PHE A 42 -7.63 -6.56 14.28
N LYS A 43 -7.00 -6.77 15.44
CA LYS A 43 -7.62 -6.55 16.75
C LYS A 43 -7.17 -5.21 17.33
N VAL A 44 -8.10 -4.32 17.61
CA VAL A 44 -7.85 -2.95 18.13
C VAL A 44 -8.48 -2.73 19.50
N ARG A 45 -8.01 -1.70 20.21
CA ARG A 45 -8.59 -1.28 21.48
C ARG A 45 -9.86 -0.50 21.19
N GLY A 46 -11.01 -1.14 21.40
CA GLY A 46 -12.31 -0.48 21.26
C GLY A 46 -12.62 0.49 22.40
N PRO A 47 -13.75 1.21 22.33
CA PRO A 47 -14.16 2.18 23.35
C PRO A 47 -14.20 1.61 24.77
N GLU A 48 -14.59 0.34 24.92
CA GLU A 48 -14.69 -0.32 26.23
C GLU A 48 -13.41 -1.02 26.70
N TYR A 49 -12.30 -0.91 25.95
CA TYR A 49 -11.06 -1.62 26.26
C TYR A 49 -10.56 -1.33 27.67
N PHE A 50 -10.70 -0.12 28.17
CA PHE A 50 -10.19 0.21 29.51
C PHE A 50 -10.92 -0.53 30.63
N LYS A 51 -12.20 -0.88 30.42
CA LYS A 51 -13.01 -1.67 31.36
C LYS A 51 -12.82 -3.17 31.15
N THR A 52 -12.89 -3.64 29.91
CA THR A 52 -12.91 -5.08 29.59
C THR A 52 -11.51 -5.68 29.40
N LYS A 53 -10.52 -4.85 29.05
CA LYS A 53 -9.19 -5.24 28.57
C LYS A 53 -9.21 -6.17 27.34
N VAL A 54 -10.35 -6.24 26.63
CA VAL A 54 -10.54 -7.10 25.44
C VAL A 54 -10.44 -6.26 24.17
N LYS A 55 -9.63 -6.72 23.20
CA LYS A 55 -9.55 -6.11 21.87
C LYS A 55 -10.69 -6.60 20.97
N ILE A 56 -11.21 -5.72 20.14
CA ILE A 56 -12.29 -6.00 19.17
C ILE A 56 -11.74 -6.04 17.74
N PRO A 57 -12.39 -6.72 16.79
CA PRO A 57 -12.07 -6.57 15.37
C PRO A 57 -12.09 -5.09 14.96
N ALA A 58 -11.14 -4.68 14.13
CA ALA A 58 -11.16 -3.34 13.54
C ALA A 58 -12.25 -3.23 12.45
N GLY A 59 -12.62 -1.99 12.13
CA GLY A 59 -13.49 -1.68 11.00
C GLY A 59 -12.69 -1.54 9.70
N ASP A 60 -13.27 -0.83 8.74
CA ASP A 60 -12.64 -0.57 7.45
C ASP A 60 -11.36 0.26 7.58
N TYR A 61 -10.44 0.03 6.66
CA TYR A 61 -9.16 0.73 6.59
C TYR A 61 -9.33 2.15 6.03
N LEU A 62 -8.61 3.10 6.63
CA LEU A 62 -8.58 4.50 6.20
C LEU A 62 -7.88 4.67 4.83
N LEU A 63 -6.85 3.87 4.58
CA LEU A 63 -6.04 3.92 3.37
C LEU A 63 -6.04 2.56 2.69
N LYS A 64 -6.10 2.56 1.35
CA LYS A 64 -5.97 1.34 0.54
C LYS A 64 -4.56 1.29 -0.05
N PRO A 65 -3.84 0.17 0.04
CA PRO A 65 -2.54 0.02 -0.61
C PRO A 65 -2.72 0.14 -2.12
N ILE A 66 -1.87 0.96 -2.74
CA ILE A 66 -1.91 1.19 -4.19
C ILE A 66 -0.77 0.51 -4.94
N GLY A 67 0.29 0.08 -4.27
CA GLY A 67 1.42 -0.63 -4.89
C GLY A 67 2.29 -1.36 -3.87
N LEU A 68 3.10 -2.31 -4.36
CA LEU A 68 4.00 -3.15 -3.57
C LEU A 68 5.35 -3.31 -4.27
N ASP A 69 6.44 -3.03 -3.55
CA ASP A 69 7.80 -3.37 -3.96
C ASP A 69 8.27 -4.59 -3.17
N TRP A 70 8.61 -5.69 -3.88
CA TRP A 70 9.20 -6.88 -3.29
C TRP A 70 10.69 -6.95 -3.61
N ILE A 71 11.53 -6.45 -2.70
CA ILE A 71 12.98 -6.32 -2.88
C ILE A 71 13.70 -7.32 -1.96
N LYS A 72 14.55 -8.16 -2.55
CA LYS A 72 15.41 -9.11 -1.82
C LYS A 72 16.83 -8.56 -1.77
N SER A 73 17.48 -8.63 -0.61
CA SER A 73 18.87 -8.24 -0.41
C SER A 73 19.56 -9.21 0.54
N SER A 74 20.85 -9.49 0.30
CA SER A 74 21.71 -10.27 1.19
C SER A 74 22.32 -9.44 2.32
N VAL A 75 22.15 -8.12 2.27
CA VAL A 75 22.67 -7.17 3.26
C VAL A 75 21.55 -6.30 3.83
N LYS A 76 21.77 -5.73 5.03
CA LYS A 76 20.83 -4.83 5.69
C LYS A 76 20.51 -3.64 4.77
N MET A 77 19.23 -3.45 4.47
CA MET A 77 18.71 -2.28 3.75
C MET A 77 18.11 -1.28 4.74
N GLY A 78 18.57 -0.03 4.69
CA GLY A 78 18.00 1.08 5.46
C GLY A 78 17.07 1.97 4.63
N GLU A 79 17.49 2.32 3.41
CA GLU A 79 16.77 3.28 2.56
C GLU A 79 16.11 2.57 1.37
N ILE A 80 15.01 1.85 1.63
CA ILE A 80 14.33 0.99 0.64
C ILE A 80 13.94 1.77 -0.62
N LEU A 81 13.47 3.01 -0.48
CA LEU A 81 13.07 3.86 -1.61
C LEU A 81 14.25 4.31 -2.49
N LYS A 82 15.49 4.29 -1.99
CA LYS A 82 16.68 4.60 -2.80
C LYS A 82 17.18 3.38 -3.58
N HIS A 83 16.60 2.21 -3.35
CA HIS A 83 16.96 1.02 -4.09
C HIS A 83 16.62 1.21 -5.59
N SER A 84 17.53 0.84 -6.48
CA SER A 84 17.38 1.01 -7.94
C SER A 84 16.14 0.30 -8.51
N ASN A 85 15.69 -0.76 -7.83
CA ASN A 85 14.48 -1.51 -8.16
C ASN A 85 13.21 -1.02 -7.43
N SER A 86 13.25 0.08 -6.66
CA SER A 86 12.01 0.62 -6.10
C SER A 86 11.13 1.18 -7.21
N ARG A 87 9.99 0.53 -7.46
CA ARG A 87 9.02 0.96 -8.47
C ARG A 87 8.16 2.08 -7.92
N VAL A 88 7.83 2.02 -6.63
CA VAL A 88 7.10 3.09 -5.94
C VAL A 88 7.86 4.41 -6.08
N ARG A 89 9.19 4.41 -5.87
CA ARG A 89 9.99 5.62 -6.05
C ARG A 89 9.97 6.13 -7.49
N LYS A 90 10.15 5.25 -8.48
CA LYS A 90 10.13 5.63 -9.90
C LYS A 90 8.80 6.25 -10.31
N VAL A 91 7.67 5.67 -9.86
CA VAL A 91 6.34 6.23 -10.13
C VAL A 91 6.19 7.61 -9.49
N ILE A 92 6.63 7.77 -8.24
CA ILE A 92 6.57 9.09 -7.58
C ILE A 92 7.38 10.13 -8.35
N ASP A 93 8.61 9.81 -8.75
CA ASP A 93 9.45 10.76 -9.49
C ASP A 93 8.91 11.08 -10.90
N ASN A 94 8.28 10.11 -11.56
CA ASN A 94 7.69 10.29 -12.89
C ASN A 94 6.38 11.09 -12.86
N GLU A 95 5.48 10.78 -11.92
CA GLU A 95 4.13 11.39 -11.86
C GLU A 95 4.13 12.71 -11.05
N PHE A 96 5.12 12.91 -10.17
CA PHE A 96 5.27 14.11 -9.33
C PHE A 96 6.67 14.75 -9.51
N PRO A 97 7.06 15.17 -10.73
CA PRO A 97 8.41 15.64 -11.03
C PRO A 97 8.74 17.03 -10.45
N ALA A 98 7.74 17.89 -10.25
CA ALA A 98 7.93 19.31 -9.90
C ALA A 98 6.97 19.82 -8.81
N GLY A 99 6.55 18.97 -7.87
CA GLY A 99 5.55 19.36 -6.84
C GLY A 99 5.66 18.62 -5.51
N ASP A 100 4.63 18.80 -4.68
CA ASP A 100 4.45 18.11 -3.39
C ASP A 100 4.33 16.60 -3.62
N LYS A 101 5.43 15.90 -3.31
CA LYS A 101 5.46 14.44 -3.40
C LYS A 101 4.48 13.84 -2.40
N PRO A 102 3.79 12.74 -2.76
CA PRO A 102 2.92 12.06 -1.83
C PRO A 102 3.72 11.57 -0.62
N PHE A 103 3.07 11.58 0.54
CA PHE A 103 3.63 10.97 1.73
C PHE A 103 3.77 9.46 1.53
N VAL A 104 4.98 8.93 1.79
CA VAL A 104 5.29 7.50 1.77
C VAL A 104 5.70 7.09 3.18
N TRP A 105 5.00 6.11 3.73
CA TRP A 105 5.28 5.53 5.04
C TRP A 105 6.20 4.31 4.92
#